data_AF-A0AAD4V346-F1
#
_entry.id   AF-A0AAD4V346-F1
#
_cell.length_a   1.000
_cell.length_b   1.000
_cell.length_c   1.000
_cell.angle_alpha   90.00
_cell.angle_beta   90.00
_cell.angle_gamma   90.00
#
_symmetry.space_group_name_H-M   'P 1'
#
loop_
_entity.id
_entity.type
_entity.pdbx_description
1 polymer ?
#
loop_
_entity_poly.entity_id
_entity_poly.type
_entity_poly.pdbx_seq_one_letter_code
_entity_poly.pdbx_strand_id
1 'polypeptide(L)'
;MSNKVSCSNVRALVLEEENPTNDVDAAEKRQDETDLSKLDMPPPLLALCQFVQTQLKPINETMRVHIPKEVFGTNHDTYLLCEDILQFASMIEIGSIVIAVYMRYLFDYLKMANMVNLVGLIDPRKHLKNANGDLFYLVPYNLGSHWVLIIDIRNIVNISIKIYNSHIGKQSSLKSAIWKNLHGTPRQPINVECGYYVMRFMRDIIHDPGLAFEKKFDKKMEPVQYVQEHIDEVRLEWAEFINKQLHNNK
;
A
#
# COMPACT_ATOMS: atom_id res chain seq x y z
N MET A 1 19.35 36.28 26.60
CA MET A 1 18.11 35.60 26.16
C MET A 1 18.25 35.38 24.65
N SER A 2 19.02 34.38 24.21
CA SER A 2 18.66 32.96 24.01
C SER A 2 17.51 32.74 23.03
N ASN A 3 17.85 32.50 21.76
CA ASN A 3 17.62 31.25 21.00
C ASN A 3 17.70 31.56 19.48
N LYS A 4 18.18 30.70 18.58
CA LYS A 4 19.04 29.51 18.61
C LYS A 4 19.44 29.32 17.13
N VAL A 5 20.74 29.15 16.91
CA VAL A 5 21.46 28.76 15.68
C VAL A 5 20.92 27.43 15.12
N SER A 6 20.88 27.24 13.79
CA SER A 6 21.83 26.34 13.09
C SER A 6 21.50 26.11 11.62
N CYS A 7 22.47 26.48 10.79
CA CYS A 7 22.64 25.99 9.43
C CYS A 7 23.48 24.70 9.45
N SER A 8 23.56 24.02 8.29
CA SER A 8 24.50 22.96 7.88
C SER A 8 24.50 21.61 8.62
N ASN A 9 24.28 20.52 7.87
CA ASN A 9 25.31 19.50 7.59
C ASN A 9 24.85 18.51 6.51
N VAL A 10 25.31 18.73 5.28
CA VAL A 10 25.54 17.66 4.31
C VAL A 10 26.75 16.90 4.82
N ARG A 11 26.60 15.63 5.21
CA ARG A 11 27.73 14.74 5.45
C ARG A 11 27.88 13.84 4.23
N ALA A 12 28.92 14.08 3.45
CA ALA A 12 29.48 13.06 2.58
C ALA A 12 29.97 11.94 3.50
N LEU A 13 29.40 10.74 3.35
CA LEU A 13 30.02 9.53 3.90
C LEU A 13 31.01 9.04 2.85
N VAL A 14 32.28 9.17 3.21
CA VAL A 14 33.44 8.63 2.50
C VAL A 14 33.30 7.11 2.47
N LEU A 15 33.47 6.52 1.29
CA LEU A 15 33.74 5.09 1.13
C LEU A 15 35.17 4.86 1.62
N GLU A 16 35.32 4.30 2.82
CA GLU A 16 36.58 3.69 3.22
C GLU A 16 36.54 2.22 2.79
N GLU A 17 37.37 1.88 1.81
CA GLU A 17 37.65 0.49 1.42
C GLU A 17 38.46 -0.17 2.54
N GLU A 18 37.84 -1.04 3.33
CA GLU A 18 38.59 -2.04 4.10
C GLU A 18 38.80 -3.29 3.26
N ASN A 19 40.06 -3.58 2.95
CA ASN A 19 40.51 -4.82 2.30
C ASN A 19 40.71 -5.93 3.36
N PRO A 20 40.64 -7.22 2.97
CA PRO A 20 40.14 -8.30 3.82
C PRO A 20 41.21 -8.89 4.72
N THR A 21 40.85 -9.16 5.98
CA THR A 21 41.49 -10.20 6.80
C THR A 21 40.56 -11.39 6.90
N ASN A 22 41.03 -12.51 6.34
CA ASN A 22 40.41 -13.82 6.38
C ASN A 22 40.26 -14.30 7.84
N ASP A 23 39.04 -14.36 8.32
CA ASP A 23 38.61 -15.35 9.31
C ASP A 23 37.34 -16.00 8.77
N VAL A 24 37.58 -17.04 7.97
CA VAL A 24 36.62 -18.07 7.59
C VAL A 24 36.25 -18.82 8.87
N ASP A 25 34.95 -19.06 9.09
CA ASP A 25 34.34 -19.90 10.14
C ASP A 25 33.62 -19.21 11.32
N ALA A 26 32.79 -18.19 11.06
CA ALA A 26 31.74 -17.80 12.03
C ALA A 26 30.44 -17.20 11.43
N ALA A 27 30.09 -17.58 10.19
CA ALA A 27 28.84 -17.15 9.56
C ALA A 27 27.92 -18.33 9.23
N GLU A 28 27.64 -19.18 10.22
CA GLU A 28 26.47 -20.06 10.20
C GLU A 28 25.45 -19.62 11.25
N LYS A 29 24.25 -19.28 10.73
CA LYS A 29 22.94 -19.28 11.40
C LYS A 29 22.74 -18.32 12.58
N ARG A 30 22.28 -17.11 12.24
CA ARG A 30 21.19 -16.47 12.99
C ARG A 30 20.03 -16.16 12.06
N GLN A 31 19.29 -17.22 11.71
CA GLN A 31 17.88 -17.06 11.38
C GLN A 31 17.17 -16.88 12.72
N ASP A 32 16.90 -15.64 13.07
CA ASP A 32 15.99 -15.31 14.17
C ASP A 32 14.59 -15.72 13.69
N GLU A 33 14.24 -17.00 13.84
CA GLU A 33 12.87 -17.45 13.63
C GLU A 33 12.01 -16.75 14.68
N THR A 34 11.39 -15.64 14.26
CA THR A 34 10.43 -14.91 15.06
C THR A 34 9.35 -15.91 15.51
N ASP A 35 9.26 -16.12 16.82
CA ASP A 35 8.29 -17.03 17.41
C ASP A 35 6.88 -16.45 17.23
N LEU A 36 6.21 -16.86 16.16
CA LEU A 36 4.88 -16.36 15.78
C LEU A 36 3.84 -16.59 16.88
N SER A 37 4.06 -17.56 17.78
CA SER A 37 3.15 -17.83 18.90
C SER A 37 3.14 -16.73 19.96
N LYS A 38 4.16 -15.84 19.95
CA LYS A 38 4.28 -14.69 20.87
C LYS A 38 3.77 -13.39 20.28
N LEU A 39 3.43 -13.36 18.99
CA LEU A 39 2.91 -12.16 18.34
C LEU A 39 1.40 -12.06 18.55
N ASP A 40 0.95 -10.88 18.97
CA ASP A 40 -0.47 -10.57 18.97
C ASP A 40 -0.92 -10.32 17.52
N MET A 41 -1.68 -11.27 16.96
CA MET A 41 -2.12 -11.20 15.57
C MET A 41 -3.51 -11.83 15.37
N PRO A 42 -4.26 -11.39 14.35
CA PRO A 42 -5.58 -11.94 14.05
C PRO A 42 -5.52 -13.47 13.81
N PRO A 43 -6.45 -14.28 14.35
CA PRO A 43 -6.42 -15.73 14.20
C PRO A 43 -6.35 -16.25 12.75
N PRO A 44 -7.04 -15.64 11.76
CA PRO A 44 -6.89 -16.07 10.36
C PRO A 44 -5.48 -15.85 9.80
N LEU A 45 -4.77 -14.84 10.27
CA LEU A 45 -3.38 -14.58 9.89
C LEU A 45 -2.43 -15.58 10.54
N LEU A 46 -2.65 -15.90 11.82
CA LEU A 46 -1.88 -16.96 12.50
C LEU A 46 -2.03 -18.31 11.81
N ALA A 47 -3.27 -18.70 11.47
CA ALA A 47 -3.53 -19.94 10.75
C ALA A 47 -2.84 -19.97 9.38
N LEU A 48 -2.86 -18.84 8.65
CA LEU A 48 -2.16 -18.70 7.39
C LEU A 48 -0.64 -18.85 7.57
N CYS A 49 -0.04 -18.24 8.59
CA CYS A 49 1.38 -18.40 8.87
C CYS A 49 1.76 -19.85 9.20
N GLN A 50 0.96 -20.54 10.01
CA GLN A 50 1.16 -21.95 10.33
C GLN A 50 1.09 -22.81 9.06
N PHE A 51 0.14 -22.53 8.16
CA PHE A 51 0.06 -23.20 6.86
C PHE A 51 1.31 -22.96 6.02
N VAL A 52 1.78 -21.71 5.91
CA VAL A 52 3.00 -21.35 5.17
C VAL A 52 4.22 -22.09 5.72
N GLN A 53 4.42 -22.06 7.04
CA GLN A 53 5.57 -22.69 7.68
C GLN A 53 5.58 -24.21 7.53
N THR A 54 4.41 -24.86 7.58
CA THR A 54 4.31 -26.32 7.58
C THR A 54 4.13 -26.93 6.20
N GLN A 55 3.51 -26.21 5.26
CA GLN A 55 3.15 -26.75 3.93
C GLN A 55 3.97 -26.15 2.79
N LEU A 56 4.18 -24.83 2.78
CA LEU A 56 4.79 -24.15 1.62
C LEU A 56 6.31 -24.01 1.75
N LYS A 57 6.80 -23.55 2.91
CA LYS A 57 8.22 -23.32 3.19
C LYS A 57 9.08 -24.58 2.98
N PRO A 58 8.69 -25.80 3.42
CA PRO A 58 9.51 -27.00 3.25
C PRO A 58 9.77 -27.40 1.80
N ILE A 59 8.85 -27.06 0.89
CA ILE A 59 8.92 -27.38 -0.53
C ILE A 59 9.25 -26.17 -1.40
N ASN A 60 9.55 -25.02 -0.78
CA ASN A 60 9.84 -23.74 -1.43
C ASN A 60 8.76 -23.32 -2.46
N GLU A 61 7.50 -23.57 -2.12
CA GLU A 61 6.36 -23.22 -2.98
C GLU A 61 5.83 -21.82 -2.65
N THR A 62 5.20 -21.19 -3.65
CA THR A 62 4.63 -19.84 -3.55
C THR A 62 3.12 -19.91 -3.72
N MET A 63 2.42 -18.96 -3.12
CA MET A 63 0.97 -18.90 -3.22
C MET A 63 0.55 -18.03 -4.40
N ARG A 64 -0.18 -18.61 -5.35
CA ARG A 64 -0.72 -17.91 -6.52
C ARG A 64 -2.02 -17.17 -6.18
N VAL A 65 -2.08 -15.90 -6.56
CA VAL A 65 -3.29 -15.05 -6.52
C VAL A 65 -3.58 -14.53 -7.92
N HIS A 66 -4.78 -14.81 -8.44
CA HIS A 66 -5.20 -14.34 -9.74
C HIS A 66 -5.68 -12.88 -9.70
N ILE A 67 -5.13 -12.04 -10.58
CA ILE A 67 -5.49 -10.63 -10.74
C ILE A 67 -6.20 -10.45 -12.09
N PRO A 68 -7.54 -10.34 -12.08
CA PRO A 68 -8.30 -10.19 -13.31
C PRO A 68 -8.09 -8.81 -13.92
N LYS A 69 -8.36 -8.68 -15.22
CA LYS A 69 -8.05 -7.48 -16.02
C LYS A 69 -8.67 -6.20 -15.44
N GLU A 70 -9.82 -6.32 -14.81
CA GLU A 70 -10.61 -5.21 -14.31
C GLU A 70 -9.96 -4.51 -13.11
N VAL A 71 -9.04 -5.18 -12.39
CA VAL A 71 -8.36 -4.61 -11.22
C VAL A 71 -7.32 -3.58 -11.63
N PHE A 72 -6.39 -3.96 -12.52
CA PHE A 72 -5.22 -3.13 -12.90
C PHE A 72 -5.09 -2.89 -14.41
N GLY A 73 -6.11 -3.23 -15.20
CA GLY A 73 -6.12 -3.14 -16.66
C GLY A 73 -5.43 -4.30 -17.39
N THR A 74 -4.81 -5.23 -16.67
CA THR A 74 -4.12 -6.41 -17.23
C THR A 74 -4.45 -7.68 -16.45
N ASN A 75 -4.85 -8.74 -17.17
CA ASN A 75 -5.06 -10.06 -16.58
C ASN A 75 -3.71 -10.74 -16.34
N HIS A 76 -3.43 -11.16 -15.11
CA HIS A 76 -2.19 -11.85 -14.76
C HIS A 76 -2.31 -12.52 -13.39
N ASP A 77 -1.34 -13.38 -13.08
CA ASP A 77 -1.19 -13.92 -11.74
C ASP A 77 -0.08 -13.19 -10.98
N THR A 78 -0.24 -13.09 -9.67
CA THR A 78 0.78 -12.62 -8.73
C THR A 78 1.09 -13.73 -7.74
N TYR A 79 2.35 -13.84 -7.33
CA TYR A 79 2.85 -14.91 -6.48
C TYR A 79 3.32 -14.32 -5.16
N LEU A 80 2.78 -14.82 -4.06
CA LEU A 80 3.19 -14.47 -2.70
C LEU A 80 4.22 -15.49 -2.22
N LEU A 81 5.39 -14.98 -1.83
CA LEU A 81 6.43 -15.78 -1.21
C LEU A 81 6.07 -16.09 0.25
N CYS A 82 6.69 -17.13 0.81
CA CYS A 82 6.56 -17.42 2.24
C CYS A 82 7.01 -16.21 3.08
N GLU A 83 8.07 -15.54 2.64
CA GLU A 83 8.65 -14.35 3.26
C GLU A 83 7.65 -13.19 3.27
N ASP A 84 6.94 -12.94 2.16
CA ASP A 84 5.94 -11.85 2.09
C ASP A 84 4.88 -11.99 3.19
N ILE A 85 4.41 -13.23 3.41
CA ILE A 85 3.36 -13.54 4.40
C ILE A 85 3.91 -13.42 5.82
N LEU A 86 5.11 -13.96 6.06
CA LEU A 86 5.74 -13.91 7.38
C LEU A 86 6.13 -12.48 7.77
N GLN A 87 6.62 -11.68 6.82
CA GLN A 87 6.93 -10.27 7.01
C GLN A 87 5.66 -9.45 7.33
N PHE A 88 4.58 -9.68 6.57
CA PHE A 88 3.27 -9.07 6.84
C PHE A 88 2.72 -9.45 8.22
N ALA A 89 2.90 -10.71 8.62
CA ALA A 89 2.48 -11.21 9.91
C ALA A 89 3.29 -10.62 11.07
N SER A 90 4.60 -10.43 10.88
CA SER A 90 5.50 -9.88 11.88
C SER A 90 5.45 -8.35 12.00
N MET A 91 4.54 -7.66 11.32
CA MET A 91 4.42 -6.19 11.34
C MET A 91 5.71 -5.48 10.91
N ILE A 92 6.44 -6.07 9.97
CA ILE A 92 7.64 -5.44 9.38
C ILE A 92 7.35 -4.90 7.98
N GLU A 93 8.34 -4.29 7.32
CA GLU A 93 8.16 -3.61 6.04
C GLU A 93 7.62 -4.56 4.97
N ILE A 94 6.65 -4.07 4.20
CA ILE A 94 5.93 -4.89 3.21
C ILE A 94 6.21 -4.44 1.78
N GLY A 95 6.28 -5.44 0.90
CA GLY A 95 6.50 -5.25 -0.52
C GLY A 95 5.24 -4.85 -1.30
N SER A 96 5.47 -4.48 -2.55
CA SER A 96 4.41 -4.11 -3.51
C SER A 96 3.42 -5.25 -3.77
N ILE A 97 3.87 -6.51 -3.65
CA ILE A 97 3.05 -7.71 -3.86
C ILE A 97 1.94 -7.79 -2.81
N VAL A 98 2.27 -7.62 -1.53
CA VAL A 98 1.29 -7.64 -0.41
C VAL A 98 0.23 -6.56 -0.60
N ILE A 99 0.66 -5.34 -0.95
CA ILE A 99 -0.23 -4.21 -1.23
C ILE A 99 -1.12 -4.51 -2.45
N ALA A 100 -0.56 -5.05 -3.54
CA ALA A 100 -1.32 -5.38 -4.76
C ALA A 100 -2.39 -6.44 -4.49
N VAL A 101 -2.10 -7.44 -3.65
CA VAL A 101 -3.06 -8.45 -3.23
C VAL A 101 -4.18 -7.84 -2.38
N TYR A 102 -3.86 -6.88 -1.51
CA TYR A 102 -4.91 -6.16 -0.78
C TYR A 102 -5.79 -5.31 -1.70
N MET A 103 -5.20 -4.63 -2.68
CA MET A 103 -5.96 -3.90 -3.70
C MET A 103 -6.88 -4.83 -4.50
N ARG A 104 -6.45 -6.06 -4.77
CA ARG A 104 -7.31 -7.09 -5.38
C ARG A 104 -8.52 -7.41 -4.51
N TYR A 105 -8.36 -7.54 -3.18
CA TYR A 105 -9.48 -7.69 -2.25
C TYR A 105 -10.40 -6.46 -2.28
N LEU A 106 -9.85 -5.26 -2.19
CA LEU A 106 -10.63 -4.00 -2.24
C LEU A 106 -11.43 -3.84 -3.54
N PHE A 107 -10.93 -4.39 -4.65
CA PHE A 107 -11.69 -4.42 -5.90
C PHE A 107 -12.96 -5.27 -5.82
N ASP A 108 -12.93 -6.41 -5.12
CA ASP A 108 -14.15 -7.21 -4.91
C ASP A 108 -15.19 -6.39 -4.11
N TYR A 109 -14.74 -5.63 -3.12
CA TYR A 109 -15.61 -4.71 -2.38
C TYR A 109 -16.20 -3.62 -3.31
N LEU A 110 -15.36 -2.96 -4.13
CA LEU A 110 -15.85 -1.96 -5.10
C LEU A 110 -16.92 -2.54 -6.03
N LYS A 111 -16.74 -3.79 -6.46
CA LYS A 111 -17.73 -4.50 -7.29
C LYS A 111 -19.04 -4.74 -6.53
N MET A 112 -18.96 -5.21 -5.28
CA MET A 112 -20.13 -5.43 -4.43
C MET A 112 -20.88 -4.11 -4.13
N ALA A 113 -20.15 -3.02 -3.92
CA ALA A 113 -20.69 -1.69 -3.64
C ALA A 113 -21.12 -0.91 -4.90
N ASN A 114 -20.96 -1.49 -6.11
CA ASN A 114 -21.22 -0.83 -7.39
C ASN A 114 -20.42 0.49 -7.60
N MET A 115 -19.19 0.53 -7.11
CA MET A 115 -18.29 1.69 -7.14
C MET A 115 -17.14 1.56 -8.14
N VAL A 116 -17.12 0.50 -8.96
CA VAL A 116 -16.06 0.24 -9.97
C VAL A 116 -15.96 1.32 -11.05
N ASN A 117 -17.02 2.12 -11.23
CA ASN A 117 -17.05 3.27 -12.16
C ASN A 117 -16.70 4.61 -11.49
N LEU A 118 -16.36 4.61 -10.20
CA LEU A 118 -15.96 5.80 -9.44
C LEU A 118 -14.48 5.78 -9.05
N VAL A 119 -13.98 4.61 -8.64
CA VAL A 119 -12.61 4.44 -8.15
C VAL A 119 -11.83 3.47 -9.02
N GLY A 120 -10.73 3.96 -9.60
CA GLY A 120 -9.75 3.15 -10.31
C GLY A 120 -8.56 2.76 -9.41
N LEU A 121 -7.97 1.60 -9.68
CA LEU A 121 -6.80 1.10 -8.94
C LEU A 121 -5.60 0.99 -9.89
N ILE A 122 -4.42 1.44 -9.44
CA ILE A 122 -3.17 1.30 -10.19
C ILE A 122 -2.24 0.33 -9.46
N ASP A 123 -1.73 -0.65 -10.20
CA ASP A 123 -0.77 -1.63 -9.70
C ASP A 123 0.44 -0.92 -9.04
N PRO A 124 0.76 -1.20 -7.76
CA PRO A 124 1.88 -0.58 -7.04
C PRO A 124 3.26 -0.75 -7.73
N ARG A 125 3.38 -1.73 -8.63
CA ARG A 125 4.60 -2.01 -9.40
C ARG A 125 4.70 -1.18 -10.68
N LYS A 126 3.64 -0.46 -11.06
CA LYS A 126 3.57 0.31 -12.29
C LYS A 126 3.45 1.80 -12.00
N HIS A 127 4.05 2.60 -12.88
CA HIS A 127 3.77 4.01 -12.92
C HIS A 127 2.41 4.26 -13.57
N LEU A 128 1.74 5.31 -13.13
CA LEU A 128 0.50 5.77 -13.74
C LEU A 128 0.72 6.07 -15.23
N LYS A 129 0.02 5.34 -16.09
CA LYS A 129 -0.09 5.62 -17.54
C LYS A 129 -1.54 5.98 -17.84
N ASN A 130 -1.72 6.91 -18.78
CA ASN A 130 -2.99 7.48 -19.25
C ASN A 130 -4.22 6.66 -18.84
N ALA A 131 -4.85 7.13 -17.77
CA ALA A 131 -6.01 6.52 -17.17
C ALA A 131 -7.25 6.90 -17.99
N ASN A 132 -8.11 5.93 -18.31
CA ASN A 132 -9.32 6.16 -19.09
C ASN A 132 -10.53 6.44 -18.17
N GLY A 133 -11.27 7.50 -18.47
CA GLY A 133 -12.62 7.74 -17.94
C GLY A 133 -12.72 8.71 -16.75
N ASP A 134 -13.95 8.83 -16.25
CA ASP A 134 -14.42 9.75 -15.19
C ASP A 134 -14.01 9.31 -13.77
N LEU A 135 -13.00 8.45 -13.66
CA LEU A 135 -12.50 7.85 -12.43
C LEU A 135 -11.45 8.74 -11.76
N PHE A 136 -11.35 8.69 -10.43
CA PHE A 136 -10.10 8.98 -9.75
C PHE A 136 -9.37 7.70 -9.39
N TYR A 137 -8.05 7.77 -9.30
CA TYR A 137 -7.20 6.60 -9.11
C TYR A 137 -6.53 6.60 -7.75
N LEU A 138 -6.54 5.45 -7.09
CA LEU A 138 -5.69 5.17 -5.94
C LEU A 138 -4.39 4.54 -6.43
N VAL A 139 -3.28 5.19 -6.10
CA VAL A 139 -1.94 4.84 -6.60
C VAL A 139 -0.97 4.73 -5.42
N PRO A 140 -0.79 3.53 -4.85
CA PRO A 140 0.33 3.26 -3.95
C PRO A 140 1.64 3.48 -4.70
N TYR A 141 2.51 4.31 -4.13
CA TYR A 141 3.77 4.68 -4.75
C TYR A 141 4.91 4.54 -3.74
N ASN A 142 5.99 3.87 -4.16
CA ASN A 142 7.17 3.70 -3.31
C ASN A 142 8.24 4.73 -3.68
N LEU A 143 8.64 5.55 -2.71
CA LEU A 143 9.71 6.54 -2.80
C LEU A 143 11.07 5.93 -2.38
N GLY A 144 11.41 4.76 -2.92
CA GLY A 144 12.63 4.02 -2.63
C GLY A 144 12.55 3.12 -1.39
N SER A 145 12.10 3.65 -0.25
CA SER A 145 11.95 2.92 1.02
C SER A 145 10.73 3.36 1.82
N HIS A 146 9.78 4.02 1.16
CA HIS A 146 8.63 4.59 1.82
C HIS A 146 7.40 4.60 0.92
N TRP A 147 6.35 3.94 1.37
CA TRP A 147 5.07 3.89 0.69
C TRP A 147 4.25 5.14 0.99
N VAL A 148 3.74 5.75 -0.08
CA VAL A 148 2.76 6.84 -0.03
C VAL A 148 1.56 6.49 -0.89
N LEU A 149 0.38 7.02 -0.54
CA LEU A 149 -0.80 6.91 -1.38
C LEU A 149 -0.98 8.22 -2.16
N ILE A 150 -0.93 8.12 -3.49
CA ILE A 150 -1.31 9.21 -4.39
C ILE A 150 -2.76 8.99 -4.80
N ILE A 151 -3.57 10.05 -4.69
CA ILE A 151 -4.96 10.06 -5.18
C ILE A 151 -4.99 10.96 -6.41
N ASP A 152 -5.17 10.36 -7.58
CA ASP A 152 -5.20 11.09 -8.85
C ASP A 152 -6.63 11.38 -9.31
N ILE A 153 -7.06 12.62 -9.10
CA ILE A 153 -8.37 13.16 -9.52
C ILE A 153 -8.32 13.94 -10.84
N ARG A 154 -7.17 13.96 -11.54
CA ARG A 154 -6.96 14.84 -12.71
C ARG A 154 -8.01 14.63 -13.79
N ASN A 155 -8.46 13.40 -14.02
CA ASN A 155 -9.48 13.13 -15.03
C ASN A 155 -10.81 13.83 -14.71
N ILE A 156 -11.33 13.68 -13.48
CA ILE A 156 -12.57 14.33 -13.02
C ILE A 156 -12.50 15.85 -13.17
N VAL A 157 -11.38 16.44 -12.74
CA VAL A 157 -11.16 17.89 -12.84
C VAL A 157 -11.12 18.33 -14.31
N ASN A 158 -10.41 17.59 -15.17
CA ASN A 158 -10.30 17.91 -16.59
C ASN A 158 -11.65 17.82 -17.31
N ILE A 159 -12.48 16.82 -17.00
CA ILE A 159 -13.83 16.68 -17.56
C ILE A 159 -14.73 17.84 -17.12
N SER A 160 -14.73 18.17 -15.84
CA SER A 160 -15.53 19.26 -15.29
C SER A 160 -15.15 20.62 -15.90
N ILE A 161 -13.84 20.87 -16.08
CA ILE A 161 -13.34 22.07 -16.76
C ILE A 161 -13.79 22.10 -18.23
N LYS A 162 -13.74 20.97 -18.93
CA LYS A 162 -14.22 20.88 -20.33
C LYS A 162 -15.71 21.22 -20.44
N ILE A 163 -16.56 20.64 -19.58
CA ILE A 163 -18.00 20.92 -19.55
C ILE A 163 -18.24 22.42 -19.28
N TYR A 164 -17.61 22.98 -18.25
CA TYR A 164 -17.75 24.39 -17.91
C TYR A 164 -17.30 25.31 -19.04
N ASN A 165 -16.13 25.06 -19.62
CA ASN A 165 -15.59 25.86 -20.71
C ASN A 165 -16.48 25.79 -21.96
N SER A 166 -17.05 24.62 -22.26
CA SER A 166 -18.05 24.46 -23.32
C SER A 166 -19.29 25.30 -23.05
N HIS A 167 -19.77 25.37 -21.80
CA HIS A 167 -20.93 26.18 -21.43
C HIS A 167 -20.69 27.68 -21.60
N ILE A 168 -19.47 28.16 -21.34
CA ILE A 168 -19.13 29.59 -21.44
C ILE A 168 -18.43 29.97 -22.75
N GLY A 169 -18.40 29.06 -23.74
CA GLY A 169 -17.82 29.31 -25.06
C GLY A 169 -16.29 29.54 -25.07
N LYS A 170 -15.56 29.06 -24.07
CA LYS A 170 -14.08 29.19 -24.01
C LYS A 170 -13.41 27.91 -24.50
N GLN A 171 -12.29 28.04 -25.20
CA GLN A 171 -11.43 26.88 -25.48
C GLN A 171 -10.77 26.41 -24.19
N SER A 172 -10.78 25.08 -23.95
CA SER A 172 -10.14 24.48 -22.79
C SER A 172 -8.61 24.43 -22.98
N SER A 173 -7.86 25.12 -22.12
CA SER A 173 -6.43 24.87 -21.95
C SER A 173 -6.21 23.81 -20.87
N LEU A 174 -5.30 22.86 -21.13
CA LEU A 174 -4.82 21.92 -20.12
C LEU A 174 -4.07 22.72 -19.05
N LYS A 175 -4.63 22.80 -17.85
CA LYS A 175 -3.91 23.36 -16.69
C LYS A 175 -2.93 22.31 -16.16
N SER A 176 -1.78 22.76 -15.67
CA SER A 176 -0.80 21.92 -14.99
C SER A 176 -1.41 21.24 -13.76
N ALA A 177 -0.87 20.09 -13.39
CA ALA A 177 -1.32 19.35 -12.21
C ALA A 177 -1.13 20.19 -10.94
N ILE A 178 -2.19 20.34 -10.14
CA ILE A 178 -2.13 20.97 -8.82
C ILE A 178 -1.94 19.87 -7.79
N TRP A 179 -0.82 19.91 -7.08
CA TRP A 179 -0.52 18.99 -5.99
C TRP A 179 -1.03 19.56 -4.67
N LYS A 180 -1.93 18.85 -4.00
CA LYS A 180 -2.44 19.21 -2.67
C LYS A 180 -2.03 18.14 -1.66
N ASN A 181 -1.19 18.53 -0.70
CA ASN A 181 -0.91 17.69 0.46
C ASN A 181 -2.10 17.75 1.43
N LEU A 182 -2.70 16.59 1.71
CA LEU A 182 -3.72 16.43 2.75
C LEU A 182 -3.01 16.30 4.10
N HIS A 183 -2.95 17.35 4.93
CA HIS A 183 -2.21 17.29 6.20
C HIS A 183 -2.97 16.62 7.34
N GLY A 184 -4.27 16.36 7.18
CA GLY A 184 -5.05 15.57 8.14
C GLY A 184 -4.82 14.07 8.02
N THR A 185 -3.94 13.62 7.10
CA THR A 185 -3.64 12.20 6.93
C THR A 185 -2.89 11.65 8.14
N PRO A 186 -3.20 10.41 8.57
CA PRO A 186 -2.56 9.77 9.70
C PRO A 186 -1.05 9.78 9.62
N ARG A 187 -0.43 10.25 10.70
CA ARG A 187 1.00 10.37 10.81
C ARG A 187 1.57 9.06 11.32
N GLN A 188 2.44 8.45 10.53
CA GLN A 188 3.09 7.20 10.89
C GLN A 188 4.11 7.44 12.02
N PRO A 189 4.16 6.56 13.04
CA PRO A 189 5.12 6.68 14.13
C PRO A 189 6.55 6.31 13.68
N ILE A 190 6.68 5.37 12.73
CA ILE A 190 7.97 4.87 12.20
C ILE A 190 7.89 4.61 10.68
N ASN A 191 9.03 4.36 10.04
CA ASN A 191 9.12 4.08 8.60
C ASN A 191 8.56 2.71 8.17
N VAL A 192 8.58 1.72 9.07
CA VAL A 192 8.25 0.31 8.76
C VAL A 192 6.76 0.13 8.42
N GLU A 193 5.88 0.93 9.03
CA GLU A 193 4.42 0.74 8.93
C GLU A 193 3.80 1.36 7.67
N CYS A 194 4.61 2.01 6.83
CA CYS A 194 4.08 2.86 5.76
C CYS A 194 3.17 2.14 4.77
N GLY A 195 3.48 0.89 4.43
CA GLY A 195 2.64 0.04 3.59
C GLY A 195 1.28 -0.27 4.21
N TYR A 196 1.23 -0.59 5.51
CA TYR A 196 -0.01 -0.87 6.24
C TYR A 196 -0.92 0.36 6.31
N TYR A 197 -0.33 1.54 6.51
CA TYR A 197 -1.06 2.80 6.51
C TYR A 197 -1.62 3.12 5.11
N VAL A 198 -0.86 2.84 4.04
CA VAL A 198 -1.37 2.98 2.67
C VAL A 198 -2.54 2.03 2.43
N MET A 199 -2.45 0.77 2.85
CA MET A 199 -3.56 -0.18 2.77
C MET A 199 -4.77 0.32 3.56
N ARG A 200 -4.58 0.76 4.82
CA ARG A 200 -5.64 1.29 5.65
C ARG A 200 -6.30 2.53 5.06
N PHE A 201 -5.51 3.43 4.48
CA PHE A 201 -6.03 4.64 3.88
C PHE A 201 -6.85 4.32 2.61
N MET A 202 -6.39 3.40 1.76
CA MET A 202 -7.20 2.92 0.62
C MET A 202 -8.53 2.31 1.09
N ARG A 203 -8.48 1.50 2.15
CA ARG A 203 -9.67 0.90 2.79
C ARG A 203 -10.65 1.98 3.24
N ASP A 204 -10.18 2.98 3.97
CA ASP A 204 -11.01 4.10 4.47
C ASP A 204 -11.67 4.91 3.35
N ILE A 205 -10.97 5.12 2.23
CA ILE A 205 -11.54 5.82 1.06
C ILE A 205 -12.63 4.97 0.41
N ILE A 206 -12.35 3.68 0.17
CA ILE A 206 -13.27 2.78 -0.54
C ILE A 206 -14.52 2.46 0.28
N HIS A 207 -14.39 2.38 1.60
CA HIS A 207 -15.52 2.09 2.50
C HIS A 207 -16.35 3.33 2.84
N ASP A 208 -15.93 4.54 2.42
CA ASP A 208 -16.75 5.74 2.52
C ASP A 208 -17.65 5.87 1.27
N PRO A 209 -18.97 5.61 1.37
CA PRO A 209 -19.86 5.69 0.21
C PRO A 209 -19.95 7.11 -0.36
N GLY A 210 -19.68 8.14 0.45
CA GLY A 210 -19.70 9.53 0.04
C GLY A 210 -18.42 9.98 -0.66
N LEU A 211 -17.35 9.15 -0.61
CA LEU A 211 -16.01 9.49 -1.11
C LEU A 211 -15.56 10.89 -0.65
N ALA A 212 -15.92 11.27 0.58
CA ALA A 212 -15.74 12.60 1.14
C ALA A 212 -14.36 12.78 1.79
N PHE A 213 -13.37 12.01 1.34
CA PHE A 213 -12.03 11.94 1.91
C PHE A 213 -11.33 13.30 1.93
N GLU A 214 -11.56 14.18 0.94
CA GLU A 214 -10.97 15.52 0.95
C GLU A 214 -11.39 16.36 2.18
N LYS A 215 -12.63 16.19 2.65
CA LYS A 215 -13.13 16.87 3.85
C LYS A 215 -12.64 16.17 5.12
N LYS A 216 -12.65 14.83 5.12
CA LYS A 216 -12.20 14.00 6.24
C LYS A 216 -10.72 14.26 6.59
N PHE A 217 -9.87 14.46 5.57
CA PHE A 217 -8.43 14.68 5.73
C PHE A 217 -8.02 16.15 5.45
N ASP A 218 -8.96 17.08 5.60
CA ASP A 218 -8.67 18.52 5.51
C ASP A 218 -7.69 18.93 6.63
N LYS A 219 -6.81 19.89 6.32
CA LYS A 219 -5.82 20.46 7.25
C LYS A 219 -6.45 21.10 8.49
N LYS A 220 -7.73 21.47 8.42
CA LYS A 220 -8.50 22.07 9.52
C LYS A 220 -9.05 21.05 10.51
N MET A 221 -9.05 19.77 10.14
CA MET A 221 -9.47 18.68 11.02
C MET A 221 -8.27 18.15 11.80
N GLU A 222 -8.52 17.66 13.01
CA GLU A 222 -7.50 16.93 13.76
C GLU A 222 -7.03 15.72 12.94
N PRO A 223 -5.71 15.47 12.84
CA PRO A 223 -5.19 14.34 12.10
C PRO A 223 -5.77 13.03 12.63
N VAL A 224 -6.34 12.22 11.75
CA VAL A 224 -6.82 10.88 12.11
C VAL A 224 -5.62 10.08 12.58
N GLN A 225 -5.66 9.46 13.77
CA GLN A 225 -4.59 8.58 14.24
C GLN A 225 -5.03 7.13 14.07
N TYR A 226 -4.19 6.33 13.39
CA TYR A 226 -4.40 4.88 13.31
C TYR A 226 -3.72 4.22 14.49
N VAL A 227 -4.52 3.63 15.37
CA VAL A 227 -4.09 2.64 16.37
C VAL A 227 -3.97 1.24 15.76
N GLN A 228 -3.33 0.31 16.47
CA GLN A 228 -3.03 -1.06 16.01
C GLN A 228 -4.30 -1.80 15.55
N GLU A 229 -5.42 -1.59 16.23
CA GLU A 229 -6.71 -2.21 15.90
C GLU A 229 -7.16 -1.88 14.47
N HIS A 230 -6.92 -0.64 14.01
CA HIS A 230 -7.24 -0.27 12.63
C HIS A 230 -6.35 -0.97 11.62
N ILE A 231 -5.09 -1.23 11.98
CA ILE A 231 -4.15 -1.98 11.15
C ILE A 231 -4.51 -3.47 11.15
N ASP A 232 -4.96 -4.00 12.28
CA ASP A 232 -5.40 -5.38 12.41
C ASP A 232 -6.68 -5.68 11.62
N GLU A 233 -7.59 -4.70 11.45
CA GLU A 233 -8.71 -4.82 10.50
C GLU A 233 -8.21 -5.13 9.08
N VAL A 234 -7.19 -4.40 8.61
CA VAL A 234 -6.59 -4.60 7.28
C VAL A 234 -5.89 -5.96 7.20
N ARG A 235 -5.15 -6.34 8.26
CA ARG A 235 -4.46 -7.63 8.33
C ARG A 235 -5.42 -8.81 8.34
N LEU A 236 -6.54 -8.67 9.05
CA LEU A 236 -7.62 -9.65 9.09
C LEU A 236 -8.26 -9.82 7.71
N GLU A 237 -8.72 -8.73 7.09
CA GLU A 237 -9.33 -8.75 5.76
C GLU A 237 -8.40 -9.40 4.72
N TRP A 238 -7.11 -9.04 4.75
CA TRP A 238 -6.10 -9.60 3.86
C TRP A 238 -5.92 -11.11 4.07
N ALA A 239 -5.79 -11.54 5.33
CA ALA A 239 -5.61 -12.95 5.67
C ALA A 239 -6.84 -13.80 5.30
N GLU A 240 -8.05 -13.30 5.57
CA GLU A 240 -9.29 -13.97 5.17
C GLU A 240 -9.40 -14.10 3.65
N PHE A 241 -9.07 -13.04 2.91
CA PHE A 241 -9.06 -13.07 1.45
C PHE A 241 -8.11 -14.15 0.93
N ILE A 242 -6.90 -14.19 1.47
CA ILE A 242 -5.89 -15.18 1.09
C ILE A 242 -6.33 -16.61 1.44
N ASN A 243 -6.83 -16.83 2.65
CA ASN A 243 -7.34 -18.13 3.06
C ASN A 243 -8.44 -18.60 2.11
N LYS A 244 -9.33 -17.71 1.64
CA LYS A 244 -10.34 -18.06 0.62
C LYS A 244 -9.69 -18.48 -0.71
N GLN A 245 -8.63 -17.80 -1.16
CA GLN A 245 -7.92 -18.19 -2.39
C GLN A 245 -7.30 -19.58 -2.28
N LEU A 246 -6.75 -19.95 -1.11
CA LEU A 246 -6.19 -21.29 -0.88
C LEU A 246 -7.22 -22.41 -1.02
N HIS A 247 -8.46 -22.19 -0.56
CA HIS A 247 -9.52 -23.19 -0.66
C HIS A 247 -10.07 -23.33 -2.09
N ASN A 248 -10.06 -22.25 -2.87
CA ASN A 248 -10.58 -22.24 -4.23
C ASN A 248 -9.59 -22.81 -5.27
N ASN A 249 -8.31 -22.93 -4.92
CA ASN A 249 -7.25 -23.47 -5.79
C ASN A 249 -7.00 -24.98 -5.60
N LYS A 250 -7.76 -25.65 -4.73
CA LYS A 250 -7.78 -27.12 -4.57
C LYS A 250 -8.85 -27.73 -5.46
#